data_AF-A0A948CCE8-F1
#
_entry.id   AF-A0A948CCE8-F1
#
_cell.length_a   1.000
_cell.length_b   1.000
_cell.length_c   1.000
_cell.angle_alpha   90.00
_cell.angle_beta   90.00
_cell.angle_gamma   90.00
#
_symmetry.space_group_name_H-M   'P 1'
#
loop_
_entity.id
_entity.type
_entity.pdbx_description
1 polymer ?
#
loop_
_entity_poly.entity_id
_entity_poly.type
_entity_poly.pdbx_seq_one_letter_code
_entity_poly.pdbx_strand_id
1 'polypeptide(L)' 'MTRLNVYLPDELAAAAKEAGLNLSAVTQEAVRRTLAKSSTDAWLDTMVTTASSERVPHDRALEALDAARDEPPTRHG' A
#
# COMPACT_ATOMS: atom_id res chain seq x y z
N MET A 1 -7.92 17.20 12.69
CA MET A 1 -8.61 16.67 11.48
C MET A 1 -8.99 17.83 10.60
N THR A 2 -8.87 17.69 9.29
CA THR A 2 -9.31 18.70 8.31
C THR A 2 -10.77 18.45 7.94
N ARG A 3 -11.57 19.51 7.80
CA ARG A 3 -12.97 19.40 7.37
C ARG A 3 -13.05 19.32 5.84
N LEU A 4 -13.76 18.33 5.34
CA LEU A 4 -14.01 18.11 3.91
C LEU A 4 -15.52 17.94 3.68
N ASN A 5 -16.05 18.50 2.59
CA ASN A 5 -17.43 18.29 2.17
C ASN A 5 -17.46 17.17 1.12
N VAL A 6 -18.35 16.20 1.29
CA VAL A 6 -18.60 15.11 0.33
C VAL A 6 -19.99 15.28 -0.25
N TYR A 7 -20.10 15.26 -1.57
CA TYR A 7 -21.39 15.31 -2.27
C TYR A 7 -21.91 13.90 -2.50
N LEU A 8 -23.18 13.70 -2.17
CA LEU A 8 -23.89 12.43 -2.29
C LEU A 8 -25.20 12.69 -3.05
N PRO A 9 -25.66 11.73 -3.87
CA PRO A 9 -27.04 11.75 -4.36
C PRO A 9 -28.04 11.81 -3.19
N ASP A 10 -29.16 12.50 -3.39
CA ASP A 10 -30.13 12.77 -2.33
C ASP A 10 -30.70 11.48 -1.73
N GLU A 11 -30.98 10.48 -2.57
CA GLU A 11 -31.46 9.17 -2.16
C GLU A 11 -30.45 8.43 -1.26
N LEU A 12 -29.16 8.57 -1.56
CA LEU A 12 -28.09 7.93 -0.79
C LEU A 12 -27.86 8.67 0.53
N ALA A 13 -27.95 10.00 0.52
CA ALA A 13 -27.87 10.81 1.73
C ALA A 13 -29.04 10.50 2.70
N ALA A 14 -30.25 10.35 2.15
CA ALA A 14 -31.43 9.95 2.92
C ALA A 14 -31.26 8.56 3.54
N ALA A 15 -30.85 7.56 2.75
CA ALA A 15 -30.63 6.20 3.23
C ALA A 15 -29.52 6.14 4.31
N ALA A 16 -28.42 6.87 4.12
CA ALA A 16 -27.33 6.92 5.11
C ALA A 16 -27.79 7.54 6.44
N LYS A 17 -28.64 8.58 6.36
CA LYS A 17 -29.23 9.23 7.55
C LYS A 17 -30.21 8.31 8.28
N GLU A 18 -31.09 7.63 7.55
CA GLU A 18 -32.05 6.67 8.12
C GLU A 18 -31.34 5.51 8.82
N ALA A 19 -30.27 5.01 8.21
CA ALA A 19 -29.43 3.96 8.79
C ALA A 19 -28.49 4.45 9.93
N GLY A 20 -28.49 5.75 10.26
CA GLY A 20 -27.66 6.31 11.33
C GLY A 20 -26.15 6.19 11.06
N LEU A 21 -25.73 6.18 9.80
CA LEU A 21 -24.33 5.97 9.44
C LEU A 21 -23.46 7.15 9.85
N ASN A 22 -22.30 6.84 10.46
CA ASN A 22 -21.25 7.83 10.65
C ASN A 22 -20.50 8.05 9.32
N LEU A 23 -20.99 9.00 8.52
CA LEU A 23 -20.41 9.33 7.20
C LEU A 23 -18.91 9.66 7.28
N SER A 24 -18.45 10.28 8.36
CA SER A 24 -17.02 10.56 8.55
C SER A 24 -16.21 9.27 8.68
N ALA A 25 -16.69 8.29 9.44
CA ALA A 25 -16.02 7.00 9.59
C ALA A 25 -16.02 6.21 8.27
N VAL A 26 -17.16 6.17 7.57
CA VAL A 26 -17.30 5.51 6.27
C VAL A 26 -16.36 6.14 5.24
N THR A 27 -16.33 7.47 5.17
CA THR A 27 -15.46 8.21 4.23
C THR A 27 -13.99 7.95 4.52
N GLN A 28 -13.58 7.99 5.79
CA GLN A 28 -12.20 7.71 6.17
C GLN A 28 -11.78 6.29 5.79
N GLU A 29 -12.62 5.29 6.02
CA GLU A 29 -12.31 3.92 5.65
C GLU A 29 -12.21 3.73 4.13
N ALA A 30 -13.14 4.32 3.37
CA ALA A 30 -13.09 4.30 1.92
C ALA A 30 -11.80 4.96 1.39
N VAL A 31 -11.40 6.10 1.95
CA VAL A 31 -10.14 6.78 1.59
C VAL A 31 -8.94 5.90 1.91
N ARG A 32 -8.85 5.32 3.13
CA ARG A 32 -7.74 4.42 3.49
C ARG A 32 -7.62 3.23 2.55
N ARG A 33 -8.73 2.56 2.26
CA ARG A 33 -8.76 1.41 1.36
C ARG A 33 -8.33 1.79 -0.07
N THR A 34 -8.76 2.95 -0.55
CA THR A 34 -8.39 3.46 -1.88
C THR A 34 -6.90 3.78 -1.95
N LEU A 35 -6.36 4.44 -0.92
CA LEU A 35 -4.94 4.74 -0.83
C LEU A 35 -4.10 3.47 -0.70
N ALA A 36 -4.54 2.48 0.08
CA ALA A 36 -3.85 1.21 0.19
C ALA A 36 -3.76 0.48 -1.17
N LYS A 37 -4.87 0.47 -1.92
CA LYS A 37 -4.87 -0.09 -3.28
C LYS A 37 -3.91 0.66 -4.22
N SER A 38 -4.00 1.99 -4.22
CA SER A 38 -3.12 2.85 -5.01
C SER A 38 -1.65 2.71 -4.62
N SER A 39 -1.33 2.44 -3.36
CA SER A 39 0.03 2.22 -2.89
C SER A 39 0.63 0.94 -3.47
N THR A 40 -0.14 -0.14 -3.52
CA THR A 40 0.28 -1.39 -4.16
C THR A 40 0.51 -1.18 -5.66
N ASP A 41 -0.43 -0.53 -6.36
CA ASP A 41 -0.30 -0.25 -7.79
C ASP A 41 0.91 0.66 -8.07
N ALA A 42 1.10 1.71 -7.28
CA ALA A 42 2.25 2.61 -7.39
C ALA A 42 3.58 1.88 -7.11
N TRP A 43 3.62 0.98 -6.13
CA TRP A 43 4.80 0.16 -5.86
C TRP A 43 5.09 -0.84 -7.00
N LEU A 44 4.06 -1.43 -7.61
CA LEU A 44 4.23 -2.27 -8.80
C LEU A 44 4.80 -1.47 -9.97
N ASP A 45 4.35 -0.24 -10.18
CA ASP A 45 4.87 0.66 -11.23
C ASP A 45 6.35 1.01 -11.01
N THR A 46 6.79 1.21 -9.75
CA THR A 46 8.22 1.44 -9.49
C THR A 46 9.07 0.22 -9.80
N MET A 47 8.55 -0.99 -9.56
CA MET A 47 9.26 -2.22 -9.93
C MET A 47 9.34 -2.41 -11.44
N VAL A 48 8.28 -2.15 -12.21
CA VAL A 48 8.34 -2.22 -13.68
C VAL A 48 9.38 -1.24 -14.24
N THR A 49 9.50 -0.06 -13.62
CA THR A 49 10.44 0.99 -14.06
C THR A 49 11.89 0.70 -13.64
N THR A 50 12.10 0.00 -12.53
CA THR A 50 13.41 -0.20 -11.90
C THR A 50 13.97 -1.61 -12.07
N ALA A 51 13.12 -2.60 -12.40
CA ALA A 51 13.56 -3.96 -12.62
C ALA A 51 14.46 -4.02 -13.86
N SER A 52 15.76 -4.21 -13.62
CA SER A 52 16.60 -4.89 -14.60
C SER A 52 15.90 -6.20 -14.95
N SER A 53 15.66 -6.44 -16.24
CA SER A 53 15.04 -7.67 -16.76
C SER A 53 15.98 -8.88 -16.71
N GLU A 54 17.11 -8.75 -16.01
CA GLU A 54 18.09 -9.80 -15.83
C GLU A 54 17.55 -10.89 -14.90
N ARG A 55 17.32 -12.07 -15.46
CA ARG A 55 16.91 -13.25 -14.69
C ARG A 55 18.11 -13.78 -13.92
N VAL A 56 18.08 -13.62 -12.59
CA VAL A 56 19.10 -14.19 -11.70
C VAL A 56 18.78 -15.68 -11.45
N PRO A 57 19.71 -16.62 -11.74
CA PRO A 57 19.53 -18.03 -11.41
C PRO A 57 19.37 -18.23 -9.90
N HIS A 58 18.55 -19.21 -9.50
CA HIS A 58 18.28 -19.50 -8.10
C HIS A 58 19.55 -19.77 -7.30
N ASP A 59 20.46 -20.59 -7.84
CA ASP A 59 21.71 -20.95 -7.17
C ASP A 59 22.58 -19.72 -6.90
N ARG A 60 22.62 -18.77 -7.84
CA ARG A 60 23.33 -17.49 -7.67
C ARG A 60 22.75 -16.64 -6.54
N ALA A 61 21.43 -16.65 -6.37
CA ALA A 61 20.78 -15.95 -5.26
C ALA A 61 21.05 -16.62 -3.92
N LEU A 62 21.08 -17.96 -3.88
CA LEU A 62 21.44 -18.71 -2.66
C LEU A 62 22.89 -18.51 -2.27
N GLU A 63 23.83 -18.57 -3.23
CA GLU A 63 25.24 -18.27 -3.01
C GLU A 63 25.44 -16.89 -2.38
N ALA A 64 24.74 -15.87 -2.90
CA ALA A 64 24.82 -14.52 -2.36
C ALA A 64 24.24 -14.42 -0.93
N LEU A 65 23.14 -15.12 -0.66
CA LEU A 65 22.52 -15.13 0.66
C LEU A 65 23.41 -15.82 1.71
N ASP A 66 24.02 -16.95 1.34
CA ASP A 66 24.91 -17.68 2.22
C ASP A 66 26.20 -16.88 2.48
N ALA A 67 26.76 -16.24 1.46
CA ALA A 67 27.90 -15.34 1.62
C ALA A 67 27.61 -14.17 2.60
N ALA A 68 26.40 -13.61 2.57
CA ALA A 68 25.98 -12.55 3.50
C ALA A 68 25.77 -13.08 4.94
N ARG A 69 25.39 -14.35 5.10
CA ARG A 69 25.25 -14.98 6.42
C ARG A 69 26.60 -15.29 7.06
N ASP A 70 27.58 -15.64 6.23
CA ASP A 70 28.95 -15.92 6.65
C ASP A 70 29.76 -14.63 6.85
N GLU A 71 29.19 -13.46 6.52
CA GLU A 71 29.80 -12.17 6.79
C GLU A 71 29.85 -11.92 8.32
N PRO A 72 31.03 -11.68 8.89
CA PRO A 72 31.14 -11.42 10.32
C PRO A 72 30.38 -10.14 10.67
N PRO A 73 29.70 -10.09 11.84
CA PRO A 73 28.90 -8.93 12.21
C PRO A 73 29.76 -7.67 12.21
N THR A 74 29.45 -6.76 11.28
CA THR A 74 29.98 -5.40 11.34
C THR A 74 29.34 -4.74 12.56
N ARG A 75 30.19 -4.34 13.51
CA ARG A 75 29.78 -3.60 14.70
C ARG A 75 29.22 -2.24 14.27
N HIS A 76 27.93 -2.19 13.96
CA HIS A 76 27.19 -0.94 13.89
C HIS A 76 26.76 -0.61 15.32
N GLY A 77 27.52 0.30 15.94
CA GLY A 77 27.14 0.93 17.21
C GLY A 77 26.04 1.96 17.04
#